data_AF-A0A507FPJ4-F1
#
_entry.id   AF-A0A507FPJ4-F1
#
_cell.length_a   1.000
_cell.length_b   1.000
_cell.length_c   1.000
_cell.angle_alpha   90.00
_cell.angle_beta   90.00
_cell.angle_gamma   90.00
#
_symmetry.space_group_name_H-M   'P 1'
#
loop_
_entity.id
_entity.type
_entity.pdbx_description
1 polymer ?
#
loop_
_entity_poly.entity_id
_entity_poly.type
_entity_poly.pdbx_seq_one_letter_code
_entity_poly.pdbx_strand_id
1 'polypeptide(L)'
;MGDLTNQDIVTIITVSCATVFLSIAVCVLAIYRCCMFDMRRKQATITARAVEEACAQERRVPLLMSTDGRENALSQTVLGTGAVMGDLGGRPPAEWSVQDASNWIAMNSEKGAETAKLAKEHRIDGKALLLLTQADMERSLQLKAVGDRLRFQNALTHLREIHHQGGSTLRDSAGPSSSYQHSPPAYK
;
A
#
# COMPACT_ATOMS: atom_id res chain seq x y z
N MET A 1 -11.86 -15.33 -64.34
CA MET A 1 -10.99 -14.37 -63.62
C MET A 1 -11.93 -13.45 -62.86
N GLY A 2 -12.03 -13.61 -61.55
CA GLY A 2 -12.88 -12.74 -60.74
C GLY A 2 -12.10 -11.47 -60.41
N ASP A 3 -12.64 -10.31 -60.79
CA ASP A 3 -12.08 -9.02 -60.41
C ASP A 3 -12.22 -8.84 -58.89
N LEU A 4 -11.08 -8.75 -58.20
CA LEU A 4 -11.03 -8.32 -56.81
C LEU A 4 -11.58 -6.89 -56.74
N THR A 5 -12.65 -6.71 -55.97
CA THR A 5 -13.22 -5.38 -55.80
C THR A 5 -12.31 -4.55 -54.90
N ASN A 6 -12.34 -3.22 -55.03
CA ASN A 6 -11.61 -2.32 -54.13
C ASN A 6 -11.94 -2.57 -52.64
N GLN A 7 -13.12 -3.10 -52.35
CA GLN A 7 -13.56 -3.44 -51.01
C GLN A 7 -12.83 -4.66 -50.42
N ASP A 8 -12.48 -5.64 -51.27
CA ASP A 8 -11.67 -6.80 -50.84
C ASP A 8 -10.25 -6.36 -50.48
N ILE A 9 -9.67 -5.44 -51.25
CA ILE A 9 -8.32 -4.90 -51.01
C ILE A 9 -8.27 -4.16 -49.66
N VAL A 10 -9.24 -3.30 -49.37
CA VAL A 10 -9.30 -2.55 -48.09
C VAL A 10 -9.45 -3.50 -46.90
N THR A 11 -10.26 -4.56 -47.06
CA THR A 11 -10.48 -5.54 -45.99
C THR A 11 -9.20 -6.31 -45.70
N ILE A 12 -8.47 -6.74 -46.74
CA ILE A 12 -7.19 -7.44 -46.59
C ILE A 12 -6.16 -6.54 -45.86
N ILE A 13 -6.01 -5.29 -46.28
CA ILE A 13 -5.06 -4.35 -45.63
C ILE A 13 -5.41 -4.12 -44.16
N THR A 14 -6.70 -3.96 -43.85
CA THR A 14 -7.16 -3.70 -42.48
C THR A 14 -6.91 -4.89 -41.56
N VAL A 15 -7.19 -6.11 -42.02
CA VAL A 15 -6.94 -7.35 -41.27
C VAL A 15 -5.42 -7.58 -41.08
N SER A 16 -4.62 -7.33 -42.11
CA SER A 16 -3.16 -7.41 -42.01
C SER A 16 -2.59 -6.40 -41.02
N CYS A 17 -3.08 -5.15 -41.01
CA CYS A 17 -2.68 -4.17 -40.00
C CYS A 17 -3.07 -4.61 -38.58
N ALA A 18 -4.32 -5.01 -38.39
CA ALA A 18 -4.83 -5.41 -37.07
C ALA A 18 -4.04 -6.57 -36.47
N THR A 19 -3.68 -7.57 -37.28
CA THR A 19 -2.90 -8.73 -36.83
C THR A 19 -1.46 -8.35 -36.43
N VAL A 20 -0.81 -7.45 -37.18
CA VAL A 20 0.51 -6.92 -36.81
C VAL A 20 0.45 -6.12 -35.52
N PHE A 21 -0.55 -5.27 -35.34
CA PHE A 21 -0.74 -4.50 -34.11
C PHE A 21 -0.98 -5.39 -32.89
N LEU A 22 -1.83 -6.41 -33.02
CA LEU A 22 -2.08 -7.37 -31.94
C LEU A 22 -0.81 -8.15 -31.59
N SER A 23 -0.03 -8.57 -32.59
CA SER A 23 1.25 -9.25 -32.37
C SER A 23 2.25 -8.38 -31.59
N ILE A 24 2.39 -7.11 -31.97
CA ILE A 24 3.26 -6.16 -31.27
C ILE A 24 2.77 -5.94 -29.83
N ALA A 25 1.47 -5.77 -29.63
CA ALA A 25 0.90 -5.57 -28.30
C ALA A 25 1.13 -6.77 -27.37
N VAL A 26 0.97 -7.99 -27.87
CA VAL A 26 1.28 -9.22 -27.12
C VAL A 26 2.76 -9.31 -26.78
N CYS A 27 3.66 -9.00 -27.72
CA CYS A 27 5.10 -8.95 -27.48
C CYS A 27 5.47 -7.93 -26.40
N VAL A 28 4.91 -6.72 -26.43
CA VAL A 28 5.15 -5.69 -25.41
C VAL A 28 4.66 -6.14 -24.03
N LEU A 29 3.46 -6.74 -23.96
CA LEU A 29 2.92 -7.27 -22.69
C LEU A 29 3.77 -8.41 -22.13
N ALA A 30 4.30 -9.28 -22.99
CA ALA A 30 5.20 -10.36 -22.59
C ALA A 30 6.52 -9.82 -22.02
N ILE A 31 7.14 -8.85 -22.69
CA ILE A 31 8.35 -8.17 -22.21
C ILE A 31 8.07 -7.48 -20.88
N TYR A 32 6.95 -6.77 -20.75
CA TYR A 32 6.59 -6.06 -19.52
C TYR A 32 6.40 -7.04 -18.35
N ARG A 33 5.75 -8.19 -18.59
CA ARG A 33 5.59 -9.25 -17.59
C ARG A 33 6.93 -9.88 -17.20
N CYS A 34 7.81 -10.14 -18.16
CA CYS A 34 9.16 -10.65 -17.88
C CYS A 34 9.99 -9.65 -17.06
N CYS A 35 10.01 -8.37 -17.45
CA CYS A 35 10.70 -7.33 -16.70
C CYS A 35 10.14 -7.16 -15.29
N MET A 36 8.82 -7.18 -15.12
CA MET A 36 8.18 -7.11 -13.81
C MET A 36 8.51 -8.33 -12.94
N PHE A 37 8.56 -9.52 -13.51
CA PHE A 37 8.92 -10.74 -12.79
C PHE A 37 10.40 -10.74 -12.36
N ASP A 38 11.30 -10.32 -13.24
CA ASP A 38 12.73 -10.21 -12.93
C ASP A 38 13.01 -9.16 -11.84
N MET A 39 12.32 -8.01 -11.89
CA MET A 39 12.40 -6.99 -10.85
C MET A 39 11.89 -7.52 -9.49
N ARG A 40 10.77 -8.26 -9.47
CA ARG A 40 10.28 -8.90 -8.24
C ARG A 40 11.25 -9.94 -7.68
N ARG A 41 11.94 -10.69 -8.56
CA ARG A 41 12.95 -11.69 -8.16
C ARG A 41 14.19 -11.04 -7.53
N LYS A 42 14.64 -9.90 -8.09
CA LYS A 42 15.74 -9.10 -7.55
C LYS A 42 15.39 -8.50 -6.19
N GLN A 43 14.18 -7.95 -6.02
CA GLN A 43 13.71 -7.43 -4.73
C GLN A 43 13.73 -8.51 -3.62
N ALA A 44 13.24 -9.72 -3.93
CA ALA A 44 13.21 -10.84 -2.99
C ALA A 44 14.61 -11.25 -2.47
N THR A 45 15.63 -11.13 -3.32
CA THR A 45 17.01 -11.52 -2.98
C THR A 45 17.68 -10.48 -2.07
N ILE A 46 17.37 -9.20 -2.25
CA ILE A 46 17.90 -8.11 -1.42
C ILE A 46 17.30 -8.17 -0.01
N THR A 47 15.99 -8.41 0.10
CA THR A 47 15.33 -8.57 1.41
C THR A 47 15.82 -9.80 2.17
N ALA A 48 16.13 -10.91 1.49
CA ALA A 48 16.65 -12.11 2.17
C ALA A 48 18.02 -11.87 2.82
N ARG A 49 18.94 -11.16 2.15
CA ARG A 49 20.24 -10.81 2.72
C ARG A 49 20.14 -9.80 3.86
N ALA A 50 19.25 -8.82 3.75
CA ALA A 50 19.05 -7.84 4.82
C ALA A 50 18.53 -8.48 6.12
N VAL A 51 17.69 -9.51 6.03
CA VAL A 51 17.20 -10.27 7.19
C VAL A 51 18.30 -11.13 7.81
N GLU A 52 19.18 -11.73 7.00
CA GLU A 52 20.29 -12.54 7.49
C GLU A 52 21.36 -11.68 8.21
N GLU A 53 21.66 -10.49 7.69
CA GLU A 53 22.56 -9.52 8.34
C GLU A 53 21.98 -8.98 9.65
N ALA A 54 20.66 -8.74 9.72
CA ALA A 54 19.98 -8.34 10.96
C ALA A 54 20.05 -9.45 12.03
N CYS A 55 19.79 -10.71 11.66
CA CYS A 55 19.89 -11.87 12.56
C CYS A 55 21.34 -12.16 13.01
N ALA A 56 22.34 -11.84 12.19
CA ALA A 56 23.75 -12.01 12.56
C ALA A 56 24.23 -10.94 13.55
N GLN A 57 23.73 -9.70 13.42
CA GLN A 57 24.12 -8.59 14.29
C GLN A 57 23.58 -8.75 15.72
N GLU A 58 22.42 -9.40 15.90
CA GLU A 58 21.80 -9.64 17.21
C GLU A 58 22.48 -10.74 18.04
N ARG A 59 23.45 -11.48 17.45
CA ARG A 59 24.30 -12.46 18.17
C ARG A 59 25.55 -11.86 18.83
N ARG A 60 25.79 -10.55 18.71
CA ARG A 60 26.83 -9.80 19.44
C ARG A 60 26.21 -8.96 20.56
N VAL A 61 25.51 -9.59 21.50
CA VAL A 61 25.22 -8.96 22.80
C VAL A 61 26.36 -9.33 23.75
N PRO A 62 27.04 -8.35 24.40
CA PRO A 62 27.96 -8.65 25.47
C PRO A 62 27.21 -9.33 26.61
N LEU A 63 27.71 -10.47 27.04
CA LEU A 63 27.28 -11.20 28.23
C LEU A 63 27.51 -10.33 29.47
N LEU A 64 26.57 -9.44 29.79
CA LEU A 64 26.53 -8.71 31.06
C LEU A 64 25.62 -9.47 32.01
N MET A 65 26.22 -9.89 33.12
CA MET A 65 25.63 -10.72 34.15
C MET A 65 24.38 -10.09 34.79
N SER A 66 23.37 -10.95 34.94
CA SER A 66 22.37 -11.12 36.01
C SER A 66 22.48 -10.17 37.22
N THR A 67 21.39 -9.52 37.65
CA THR A 67 20.40 -9.99 38.66
C THR A 67 19.32 -8.87 38.73
N ASP A 68 18.04 -9.01 39.04
CA ASP A 68 17.19 -10.06 39.60
C ASP A 68 15.71 -9.73 39.28
N GLY A 69 14.88 -10.77 39.24
CA GLY A 69 13.42 -10.84 39.45
C GLY A 69 12.48 -9.66 39.17
N ARG A 70 11.60 -9.82 38.17
CA ARG A 70 10.14 -9.88 38.42
C ARG A 70 9.37 -10.41 37.23
N GLU A 71 8.57 -11.42 37.54
CA GLU A 71 7.63 -12.12 36.71
C GLU A 71 6.50 -11.17 36.29
N ASN A 72 6.22 -11.07 34.99
CA ASN A 72 4.85 -11.02 34.52
C ASN A 72 4.79 -11.40 33.04
N ALA A 73 4.53 -12.68 32.82
CA ALA A 73 3.95 -13.18 31.59
C ALA A 73 2.53 -12.61 31.44
N LEU A 74 2.16 -12.28 30.21
CA LEU A 74 0.85 -12.47 29.56
C LEU A 74 0.99 -11.80 28.18
N SER A 75 1.48 -12.56 27.19
CA SER A 75 0.64 -13.20 26.17
C SER A 75 -0.03 -12.20 25.23
N GLN A 76 0.42 -12.15 23.98
CA GLN A 76 -0.39 -12.64 22.86
C GLN A 76 0.39 -12.65 21.55
N THR A 77 0.70 -13.87 21.12
CA THR A 77 0.98 -14.24 19.74
C THR A 77 -0.33 -14.75 19.15
N VAL A 78 -1.01 -14.04 18.25
CA VAL A 78 -2.04 -14.62 17.37
C VAL A 78 -2.10 -13.89 16.02
N LEU A 79 -1.63 -14.61 14.99
CA LEU A 79 -2.11 -14.72 13.59
C LEU A 79 -2.42 -13.44 12.78
N GLY A 80 -1.69 -13.27 11.67
CA GLY A 80 -2.15 -12.44 10.55
C GLY A 80 -1.06 -12.12 9.55
N THR A 81 -0.83 -13.02 8.59
CA THR A 81 -0.06 -12.78 7.37
C THR A 81 -0.67 -11.59 6.60
N GLY A 82 -0.09 -10.41 6.76
CA GLY A 82 -0.53 -9.17 6.10
C GLY A 82 0.53 -8.10 6.29
N ALA A 83 1.34 -7.92 5.25
CA ALA A 83 2.61 -7.23 5.28
C ALA A 83 2.49 -5.70 5.47
N VAL A 84 3.51 -5.12 6.09
CA VAL A 84 3.96 -3.72 5.94
C VAL A 84 3.00 -2.62 6.41
N MET A 85 2.32 -2.77 7.55
CA MET A 85 1.91 -1.58 8.31
C MET A 85 3.09 -1.13 9.16
N GLY A 86 3.82 -0.13 8.65
CA GLY A 86 4.77 0.61 9.46
C GLY A 86 4.08 1.08 10.74
N ASP A 87 4.77 0.88 11.86
CA ASP A 87 4.38 1.18 13.22
C ASP A 87 4.09 2.69 13.44
N LEU A 88 3.00 3.18 12.84
CA LEU A 88 2.48 4.55 13.03
C LEU A 88 1.46 4.57 14.18
N GLY A 89 1.70 3.77 15.23
CA GLY A 89 0.98 3.82 16.50
C GLY A 89 -0.53 3.52 16.42
N GLY A 90 -0.98 2.80 15.41
CA GLY A 90 -2.40 2.43 15.24
C GLY A 90 -3.35 3.59 14.94
N ARG A 91 -2.84 4.81 14.73
CA ARG A 91 -3.68 5.97 14.41
C ARG A 91 -4.27 5.84 13.00
N PRO A 92 -5.55 6.19 12.80
CA PRO A 92 -6.16 6.16 11.48
C PRO A 92 -5.46 7.17 10.55
N PRO A 93 -5.35 6.88 9.25
CA PRO A 93 -4.66 7.76 8.30
C PRO A 93 -5.13 9.21 8.30
N ALA A 94 -6.41 9.49 8.61
CA ALA A 94 -6.93 10.85 8.68
C ALA A 94 -6.39 11.69 9.86
N GLU A 95 -5.76 11.05 10.87
CA GLU A 95 -5.15 11.72 12.03
C GLU A 95 -3.63 11.84 11.91
N TRP A 96 -3.05 11.39 10.80
CA TRP A 96 -1.61 11.43 10.61
C TRP A 96 -1.09 12.86 10.48
N SER A 97 -0.02 13.13 11.22
CA SER A 97 0.75 14.37 11.06
C SER A 97 1.47 14.39 9.71
N VAL A 98 2.00 15.57 9.32
CA VAL A 98 2.89 15.70 8.15
C VAL A 98 4.09 14.76 8.25
N GLN A 99 4.61 14.56 9.46
CA GLN A 99 5.74 13.66 9.69
C GLN A 99 5.36 12.20 9.44
N ASP A 100 4.22 11.75 9.97
CA ASP A 100 3.69 10.39 9.77
C ASP A 100 3.41 10.12 8.28
N ALA A 101 2.73 11.05 7.61
CA ALA A 101 2.45 10.96 6.18
C ALA A 101 3.74 10.91 5.35
N SER A 102 4.74 11.75 5.67
CA SER A 102 6.03 11.73 4.97
C SER A 102 6.79 10.42 5.16
N ASN A 103 6.73 9.81 6.35
CA ASN A 103 7.34 8.51 6.62
C ASN A 103 6.66 7.42 5.81
N TRP A 104 5.32 7.41 5.77
CA TRP A 104 4.57 6.48 4.94
C TRP A 104 4.91 6.63 3.46
N ILE A 105 5.03 7.86 2.96
CA ILE A 105 5.43 8.15 1.57
C ILE A 105 6.85 7.63 1.31
N ALA A 106 7.78 7.81 2.25
CA ALA A 106 9.16 7.32 2.11
C ALA A 106 9.22 5.80 1.93
N MET A 107 8.32 5.06 2.59
CA MET A 107 8.26 3.61 2.51
C MET A 107 7.57 3.08 1.23
N ASN A 108 6.70 3.88 0.63
CA ASN A 108 5.83 3.45 -0.48
C ASN A 108 6.18 4.10 -1.85
N SER A 109 7.10 5.06 -1.87
CA SER A 109 7.65 5.65 -3.10
C SER A 109 8.99 5.03 -3.46
N GLU A 110 9.24 4.77 -4.75
CA GLU A 110 10.57 4.29 -5.21
C GLU A 110 11.69 5.30 -4.94
N LYS A 111 11.36 6.60 -4.96
CA LYS A 111 12.30 7.68 -4.63
C LYS A 111 12.40 7.96 -3.13
N GLY A 112 11.61 7.25 -2.32
CA GLY A 112 11.62 7.25 -0.86
C GLY A 112 11.83 8.63 -0.23
N ALA A 113 13.06 8.90 0.22
CA ALA A 113 13.45 10.11 0.94
C ALA A 113 13.22 11.42 0.14
N GLU A 114 13.43 11.41 -1.18
CA GLU A 114 13.24 12.62 -2.01
C GLU A 114 11.75 13.00 -2.05
N THR A 115 10.88 12.02 -2.30
CA THR A 115 9.42 12.22 -2.30
C THR A 115 8.91 12.61 -0.91
N ALA A 116 9.45 12.01 0.15
CA ALA A 116 9.08 12.36 1.52
C ALA A 116 9.47 13.80 1.88
N LYS A 117 10.62 14.29 1.40
CA LYS A 117 11.02 15.69 1.57
C LYS A 117 10.04 16.63 0.88
N LEU A 118 9.66 16.35 -0.37
CA LEU A 118 8.65 17.13 -1.10
C LEU A 118 7.30 17.12 -0.37
N ALA A 119 6.89 15.98 0.18
CA ALA A 119 5.66 15.89 0.96
C ALA A 119 5.69 16.78 2.22
N LYS A 120 6.84 16.87 2.91
CA LYS A 120 7.03 17.80 4.04
C LYS A 120 6.98 19.25 3.58
N GLU A 121 7.65 19.58 2.48
CA GLU A 121 7.67 20.94 1.91
C GLU A 121 6.26 21.41 1.52
N HIS A 122 5.46 20.52 0.94
CA HIS A 122 4.05 20.77 0.59
C HIS A 122 3.08 20.60 1.75
N ARG A 123 3.57 20.29 2.96
CA ARG A 123 2.75 20.07 4.18
C ARG A 123 1.63 19.05 3.97
N ILE A 124 1.93 17.96 3.29
CA ILE A 124 0.98 16.87 3.07
C ILE A 124 0.82 16.11 4.39
N ASP A 125 -0.33 16.30 5.04
CA ASP A 125 -0.75 15.53 6.21
C ASP A 125 -1.58 14.30 5.80
N GLY A 126 -2.09 13.54 6.77
CA GLY A 126 -2.90 12.35 6.53
C GLY A 126 -4.15 12.60 5.69
N LYS A 127 -4.86 13.70 5.93
CA LYS A 127 -6.08 14.04 5.19
C LYS A 127 -5.75 14.43 3.75
N ALA A 128 -4.72 15.26 3.56
CA ALA A 128 -4.24 15.64 2.25
C ALA A 128 -3.74 14.42 1.46
N LEU A 129 -3.02 13.51 2.13
CA LEU A 129 -2.54 12.26 1.54
C LEU A 129 -3.70 11.43 0.98
N LEU A 130 -4.77 11.25 1.76
CA LEU A 130 -5.97 10.53 1.31
C LEU A 130 -6.68 11.18 0.12
N LEU A 131 -6.55 12.50 -0.05
CA LEU A 131 -7.17 13.27 -1.13
C LEU A 131 -6.27 13.51 -2.35
N LEU A 132 -5.01 13.04 -2.32
CA LEU A 132 -4.07 13.23 -3.42
C LEU A 132 -4.64 12.72 -4.75
N THR A 133 -4.54 13.58 -5.77
CA THR A 133 -4.88 13.24 -7.16
C THR A 133 -3.62 12.87 -7.95
N GLN A 134 -3.82 12.25 -9.11
CA GLN A 134 -2.73 11.94 -10.02
C GLN A 134 -1.95 13.18 -10.47
N ALA A 135 -2.64 14.31 -10.65
CA ALA A 135 -2.00 15.58 -11.01
C ALA A 135 -1.08 16.09 -9.89
N ASP A 136 -1.49 15.93 -8.62
CA ASP A 136 -0.69 16.34 -7.46
C ASP A 136 0.54 15.45 -7.27
N MET A 137 0.40 14.14 -7.54
CA MET A 137 1.54 13.22 -7.54
C MET A 137 2.61 13.61 -8.57
N GLU A 138 2.18 14.05 -9.75
CA GLU A 138 3.11 14.46 -10.80
C GLU A 138 3.73 15.84 -10.53
N ARG A 139 2.93 16.81 -10.10
CA ARG A 139 3.38 18.21 -9.93
C ARG A 139 4.07 18.46 -8.61
N SER A 140 3.50 17.98 -7.50
CA SER A 140 3.98 18.27 -6.15
C SER A 140 4.95 17.20 -5.66
N LEU A 141 4.67 15.92 -5.92
CA LEU A 141 5.56 14.81 -5.52
C LEU A 141 6.60 14.41 -6.57
N GLN A 142 6.56 15.05 -7.74
CA GLN A 142 7.50 14.84 -8.85
C GLN A 142 7.62 13.37 -9.30
N LEU A 143 6.52 12.61 -9.18
CA LEU A 143 6.41 11.25 -9.69
C LEU A 143 6.10 11.33 -11.21
N LYS A 144 7.14 11.52 -12.01
CA LYS A 144 7.03 11.67 -13.48
C LYS A 144 6.90 10.35 -14.23
N ALA A 145 7.50 9.28 -13.71
CA ALA A 145 7.40 7.98 -14.33
C ALA A 145 6.01 7.38 -14.11
N VAL A 146 5.39 6.88 -15.19
CA VAL A 146 4.05 6.27 -15.13
C VAL A 146 4.06 5.06 -14.19
N GLY A 147 5.12 4.25 -14.21
CA GLY A 147 5.26 3.08 -13.34
C GLY A 147 5.19 3.44 -11.85
N ASP A 148 5.97 4.44 -11.43
CA ASP A 148 6.03 4.91 -10.03
C ASP A 148 4.67 5.43 -9.58
N ARG A 149 4.01 6.23 -10.44
CA ARG A 149 2.66 6.75 -10.16
C ARG A 149 1.66 5.63 -9.95
N LEU A 150 1.67 4.60 -10.80
CA LEU A 150 0.74 3.49 -10.68
C LEU A 150 0.98 2.68 -9.39
N ARG A 151 2.24 2.44 -9.04
CA ARG A 151 2.59 1.74 -7.79
C ARG A 151 2.17 2.53 -6.56
N PHE A 152 2.47 3.83 -6.55
CA PHE A 152 2.09 4.72 -5.46
C PHE A 152 0.57 4.87 -5.36
N GLN A 153 -0.13 4.98 -6.49
CA GLN A 153 -1.60 5.00 -6.54
C GLN A 153 -2.21 3.71 -5.97
N ASN A 154 -1.62 2.55 -6.26
CA ASN A 154 -2.07 1.28 -5.69
C ASN A 154 -1.87 1.27 -4.17
N ALA A 155 -0.71 1.71 -3.66
CA ALA A 155 -0.45 1.83 -2.23
C ALA A 155 -1.45 2.78 -1.56
N LEU A 156 -1.75 3.91 -2.21
CA LEU A 156 -2.72 4.89 -1.69
C LEU A 156 -4.15 4.35 -1.68
N THR A 157 -4.51 3.54 -2.67
CA THR A 157 -5.82 2.87 -2.73
C THR A 157 -5.98 1.91 -1.56
N HIS A 158 -4.96 1.09 -1.29
CA HIS A 158 -4.95 0.20 -0.13
C HIS A 158 -5.02 0.97 1.19
N LEU A 159 -4.32 2.11 1.30
CA LEU A 159 -4.41 2.98 2.48
C LEU A 159 -5.85 3.50 2.73
N ARG A 160 -6.55 3.88 1.66
CA ARG A 160 -7.95 4.33 1.73
C ARG A 160 -8.87 3.19 2.16
N GLU A 161 -8.68 1.98 1.65
CA GLU A 161 -9.45 0.80 2.06
C GLU A 161 -9.31 0.52 3.55
N ILE A 162 -8.08 0.56 4.07
CA ILE A 162 -7.80 0.41 5.51
C ILE A 162 -8.52 1.49 6.32
N HIS A 163 -8.47 2.75 5.87
CA HIS A 163 -9.15 3.85 6.54
C HIS A 163 -10.68 3.65 6.58
N HIS A 164 -11.28 3.15 5.48
CA HIS A 164 -12.72 2.86 5.44
C HIS A 164 -13.11 1.69 6.37
N GLN A 165 -12.26 0.67 6.49
CA GLN A 165 -12.51 -0.48 7.37
C GLN A 165 -12.34 -0.13 8.85
N GLY A 166 -11.33 0.68 9.20
CA GLY A 166 -11.07 1.14 10.57
C GLY A 166 -12.18 2.02 11.17
N GLY A 167 -13.02 2.64 10.32
CA GLY A 167 -14.20 3.38 10.77
C GLY A 167 -15.41 2.51 11.12
N SER A 168 -15.44 1.23 10.72
CA SER A 168 -16.61 0.35 10.93
C SER A 168 -16.52 -0.54 12.18
N THR A 169 -15.33 -0.75 12.75
CA THR A 169 -15.14 -1.78 13.80
C THR A 169 -15.45 -1.34 15.22
N LEU A 170 -15.87 -0.09 15.46
CA LEU A 170 -16.20 0.42 16.80
C LEU A 170 -17.70 0.69 17.05
N ARG A 171 -18.60 0.31 16.13
CA ARG A 171 -20.04 0.56 16.33
C ARG A 171 -20.85 -0.64 16.85
N ASP A 172 -20.29 -1.84 16.87
CA ASP A 172 -21.04 -3.06 17.25
C ASP A 172 -20.77 -3.55 18.69
N SER A 173 -19.99 -2.80 19.49
CA SER A 173 -19.78 -3.11 20.92
C SER A 173 -20.70 -2.34 21.87
N ALA A 174 -21.67 -1.57 21.36
CA ALA A 174 -22.77 -1.06 22.16
C ALA A 174 -23.74 -2.22 22.43
N GLY A 175 -23.43 -3.03 23.44
CA GLY A 175 -24.36 -4.02 23.98
C GLY A 175 -25.71 -3.36 24.32
N PRO A 176 -26.83 -4.09 24.24
CA PRO A 176 -28.14 -3.57 24.59
C PRO A 176 -28.16 -3.23 26.09
N SER A 177 -27.88 -1.97 26.42
CA SER A 177 -28.07 -1.46 27.78
C SER A 177 -29.56 -1.34 28.05
N SER A 178 -30.07 -2.43 28.60
CA SER A 178 -30.94 -2.47 29.77
C SER A 178 -32.17 -1.55 29.72
N SER A 179 -33.30 -2.20 29.47
CA SER A 179 -34.65 -1.77 29.79
C SER A 179 -34.73 -0.97 31.08
N TYR A 180 -35.23 0.27 30.97
CA TYR A 180 -35.76 1.03 32.10
C TYR A 180 -36.94 0.26 32.71
N GLN A 181 -36.70 -0.47 33.80
CA GLN A 181 -37.76 -0.90 34.71
C GLN A 181 -38.19 0.30 35.54
N HIS A 182 -39.22 0.98 35.06
CA HIS A 182 -39.92 2.04 35.78
C HIS A 182 -40.82 1.38 36.85
N SER A 183 -40.41 1.41 38.11
CA SER A 183 -41.29 1.06 39.23
C SER A 183 -42.11 2.30 39.64
N PRO A 184 -43.45 2.21 39.72
CA PRO A 184 -44.27 3.33 40.18
C PRO A 184 -44.17 3.49 41.72
N PRO A 185 -44.20 4.73 42.25
CA PRO A 185 -44.22 4.95 43.68
C PRO A 185 -45.58 4.58 44.29
N ALA A 186 -45.54 3.79 45.36
CA ALA A 186 -46.70 3.49 46.19
C ALA A 186 -47.12 4.72 46.98
N TYR A 187 -48.37 5.16 46.80
CA TYR A 187 -49.02 6.15 47.65
C TYR A 187 -49.71 5.43 48.83
N LYS A 188 -49.60 6.02 50.03
CA LYS A 188 -50.38 5.67 51.23
C LYS A 188 -51.33 6.82 51.53
#